data_AF-A0A849F262-F1
#
_entry.id   AF-A0A849F262-F1
#
_cell.length_a   1.000
_cell.length_b   1.000
_cell.length_c   1.000
_cell.angle_alpha   90.00
_cell.angle_beta   90.00
_cell.angle_gamma   90.00
#
_symmetry.space_group_name_H-M   'P 1'
#
loop_
_entity.id
_entity.type
_entity.pdbx_description
1 polymer ?
#
loop_
_entity_poly.entity_id
_entity_poly.type
_entity_poly.pdbx_seq_one_letter_code
_entity_poly.pdbx_strand_id
1 'polypeptide(L)'
;LYEGMLKPYLRKDLPFYPHIGLGLFSKENYDFDNPTANLSLDSVKYEQAKKEFENLKFDFWCTIDKLTLVEINAEYSECRNLSEFELGG
;
A
#
# COMPACT_ATOMS: atom_id res chain seq x y z
N LEU A 1 12.27 5.64 -3.14
CA LEU A 1 12.24 5.26 -1.70
C LEU A 1 13.37 4.31 -1.30
N TYR A 2 13.45 3.10 -1.88
CA TYR A 2 14.37 2.05 -1.41
C TYR A 2 15.78 2.05 -2.02
N GLU A 3 16.18 3.13 -2.70
CA GLU A 3 17.52 3.29 -3.24
C GLU A 3 18.49 3.94 -2.24
N GLY A 4 17.97 4.59 -1.19
CA GLY A 4 18.72 5.31 -0.16
C GLY A 4 18.64 4.68 1.23
N MET A 5 18.36 5.50 2.26
CA MET A 5 18.37 5.11 3.68
C MET A 5 17.45 3.93 4.03
N LEU A 6 16.39 3.71 3.24
CA LEU A 6 15.43 2.64 3.46
C LEU A 6 15.81 1.31 2.80
N LYS A 7 16.88 1.26 2.00
CA LYS A 7 17.34 0.06 1.29
C LYS A 7 17.44 -1.19 2.19
N PRO A 8 17.91 -1.12 3.46
CA PRO A 8 17.97 -2.29 4.33
C PRO A 8 16.61 -2.92 4.65
N TYR A 9 15.52 -2.15 4.57
CA TYR A 9 14.16 -2.60 4.87
C TYR A 9 13.38 -3.08 3.62
N LEU A 10 14.03 -3.10 2.44
CA LEU A 10 13.39 -3.61 1.23
C LEU A 10 13.22 -5.14 1.31
N ARG A 11 11.97 -5.60 1.29
CA ARG A 11 11.59 -7.00 1.03
C ARG A 11 12.17 -7.43 -0.32
N LYS A 12 13.05 -8.43 -0.35
CA LYS A 12 13.71 -8.92 -1.58
C LYS A 12 12.96 -10.06 -2.25
N ASP A 13 12.06 -10.68 -1.50
CA ASP A 13 11.20 -11.79 -1.90
C ASP A 13 9.97 -11.32 -2.71
N LEU A 14 9.65 -10.02 -2.67
CA LEU A 14 8.57 -9.42 -3.43
C LEU A 14 9.08 -8.25 -4.29
N PRO A 15 8.61 -8.12 -5.54
CA PRO A 15 8.90 -6.93 -6.33
C PRO A 15 8.23 -5.70 -5.72
N PHE A 16 8.95 -4.58 -5.69
CA PHE A 16 8.39 -3.30 -5.23
C PHE A 16 7.84 -2.49 -6.40
N TYR A 17 6.53 -2.24 -6.39
CA TYR A 17 5.85 -1.31 -7.30
C TYR A 17 5.25 -0.19 -6.45
N PRO A 18 5.67 1.08 -6.60
CA PRO A 18 5.06 2.17 -5.85
C PRO A 18 3.61 2.35 -6.31
N HIS A 19 2.66 2.23 -5.39
CA HIS A 19 1.22 2.41 -5.65
C HIS A 19 0.51 2.87 -4.37
N ILE A 20 -0.71 3.39 -4.54
CA ILE A 20 -1.63 3.65 -3.43
C ILE A 20 -2.70 2.56 -3.49
N GLY A 21 -2.79 1.75 -2.44
CA GLY A 21 -3.84 0.74 -2.32
C GLY A 21 -5.19 1.41 -2.08
N LEU A 22 -6.15 1.18 -2.98
CA LEU A 22 -7.52 1.68 -2.82
C LEU A 22 -8.43 0.68 -2.09
N GLY A 23 -8.04 -0.60 -2.07
CA GLY A 23 -8.79 -1.66 -1.43
C GLY A 23 -8.33 -3.04 -1.90
N LEU A 24 -8.76 -4.07 -1.18
CA LEU A 24 -8.60 -5.46 -1.53
C LEU A 24 -9.92 -6.00 -2.11
N PHE A 25 -9.91 -6.42 -3.36
CA PHE A 25 -11.09 -6.91 -4.07
C PHE A 25 -11.03 -8.42 -4.30
N SER A 26 -10.91 -9.19 -3.23
CA SER A 26 -10.91 -10.65 -3.30
C SER A 26 -12.23 -11.23 -2.77
N LYS A 27 -12.60 -12.41 -3.27
CA LYS A 27 -13.68 -13.22 -2.70
C LYS A 27 -13.27 -13.91 -1.40
N GLU A 28 -11.97 -14.11 -1.22
CA GLU A 28 -11.33 -14.74 -0.08
C GLU A 28 -10.71 -13.69 0.86
N ASN A 29 -10.42 -14.09 2.10
CA ASN A 29 -9.63 -13.26 3.01
C ASN A 29 -8.16 -13.29 2.59
N TYR A 30 -7.50 -12.13 2.55
CA TYR A 30 -6.07 -12.06 2.29
C TYR A 30 -5.26 -12.42 3.53
N ASP A 31 -4.28 -13.30 3.33
CA ASP A 31 -3.31 -13.67 4.36
C ASP A 31 -2.04 -12.82 4.16
N PHE A 32 -1.81 -11.90 5.09
CA PHE A 32 -0.65 -11.01 5.06
C PHE A 32 0.68 -11.74 5.27
N ASP A 33 0.67 -12.90 5.93
CA ASP A 33 1.86 -13.72 6.14
C ASP A 33 2.20 -14.56 4.90
N ASN A 34 1.23 -14.74 3.99
CA ASN A 34 1.41 -15.38 2.69
C ASN A 34 0.97 -14.49 1.52
N PRO A 35 1.73 -13.42 1.23
CA PRO A 35 1.30 -12.37 0.30
C PRO A 35 1.29 -12.78 -1.17
N THR A 36 1.81 -13.98 -1.50
CA THR A 36 1.88 -14.52 -2.87
C THR A 36 0.68 -15.39 -3.25
N ALA A 37 -0.32 -15.52 -2.38
CA ALA A 37 -1.51 -16.30 -2.67
C ALA A 37 -2.26 -15.74 -3.89
N ASN A 38 -2.57 -16.61 -4.85
CA ASN A 38 -3.44 -16.27 -5.98
C ASN A 38 -4.90 -16.31 -5.53
N LEU A 39 -5.44 -15.14 -5.20
CA LEU A 39 -6.83 -14.99 -4.79
C LEU A 39 -7.76 -14.74 -5.99
N SER A 40 -9.02 -15.13 -5.86
CA SER A 40 -10.04 -14.86 -6.87
C SER A 40 -10.51 -13.43 -6.75
N LEU A 41 -10.48 -12.69 -7.86
CA LEU A 41 -11.01 -11.34 -7.95
C LEU A 41 -12.54 -11.34 -7.70
N ASP A 42 -13.00 -10.48 -6.78
CA ASP A 42 -14.40 -10.07 -6.69
C ASP A 42 -14.65 -8.99 -7.74
N SER A 43 -14.96 -9.42 -8.96
CA SER A 43 -15.12 -8.54 -10.12
C SER A 43 -16.24 -7.52 -9.95
N VAL A 44 -17.30 -7.85 -9.21
CA VAL A 44 -18.43 -6.93 -8.99
C VAL A 44 -17.99 -5.76 -8.13
N LYS A 45 -17.35 -6.02 -6.99
CA LYS A 45 -16.84 -4.95 -6.12
C LYS A 45 -15.74 -4.14 -6.79
N TYR A 46 -14.84 -4.83 -7.50
CA TYR A 46 -13.74 -4.19 -8.23
C TYR A 46 -14.25 -3.19 -9.28
N GLU A 47 -15.16 -3.61 -10.17
CA GLU A 47 -15.67 -2.73 -11.23
C GLU A 47 -16.48 -1.56 -10.67
N GLN A 48 -17.21 -1.77 -9.57
CA GLN A 48 -17.90 -0.69 -8.88
C GLN A 48 -16.91 0.35 -8.34
N ALA A 49 -15.92 -0.08 -7.55
CA ALA A 49 -14.93 0.81 -6.96
C ALA A 49 -14.10 1.54 -8.03
N LYS A 50 -13.76 0.83 -9.11
CA LYS A 50 -13.07 1.41 -10.27
C LYS A 50 -13.90 2.53 -10.90
N LYS A 51 -15.18 2.29 -11.17
CA LYS A 51 -16.07 3.32 -11.74
C LYS A 51 -16.20 4.52 -10.82
N GLU A 52 -16.37 4.31 -9.52
CA GLU A 52 -16.42 5.38 -8.52
C GLU A 52 -15.14 6.22 -8.54
N PHE A 53 -13.98 5.58 -8.54
CA PHE A 53 -12.68 6.25 -8.59
C PHE A 53 -12.45 7.02 -9.90
N GLU A 54 -12.74 6.43 -11.06
CA GLU A 54 -12.61 7.09 -12.36
C GLU A 54 -13.49 8.34 -12.46
N ASN A 55 -14.68 8.33 -11.84
CA ASN A 55 -15.56 9.49 -11.80
C ASN A 55 -15.03 10.65 -10.94
N LEU A 56 -14.12 10.38 -9.98
CA LEU A 56 -13.46 11.43 -9.21
C LEU A 56 -12.49 12.26 -10.07
N LYS A 57 -12.08 11.74 -11.24
CA LYS A 57 -11.11 12.37 -12.15
C LYS A 57 -9.87 12.85 -11.41
N PHE A 58 -9.35 12.00 -10.52
CA PHE A 58 -8.25 12.33 -9.64
C PHE A 58 -6.95 12.40 -10.46
N ASP A 59 -6.39 13.60 -10.58
CA ASP A 59 -5.05 13.86 -11.11
C ASP A 59 -4.31 14.65 -10.04
N PHE A 60 -3.38 13.99 -9.35
CA PHE A 60 -2.72 14.54 -8.18
C PHE A 60 -1.22 14.33 -8.26
N TRP A 61 -0.50 15.43 -8.04
CA TRP A 61 0.95 15.46 -7.99
C TRP A 61 1.35 16.10 -6.68
N CYS A 62 2.30 15.48 -5.98
CA CYS A 62 2.90 16.03 -4.80
C CYS A 62 4.38 15.68 -4.72
N THR A 63 5.13 16.48 -3.98
CA THR A 63 6.48 16.13 -3.54
C THR A 63 6.36 15.44 -2.20
N ILE A 64 7.04 14.29 -2.05
CA ILE A 64 7.15 13.62 -0.76
C ILE A 64 8.29 14.29 0.01
N ASP A 65 7.95 15.00 1.07
CA ASP A 65 8.89 15.70 1.96
C ASP A 65 9.17 14.94 3.26
N LYS A 66 8.33 13.98 3.61
CA LYS A 66 8.43 13.21 4.86
C LYS A 66 8.18 11.72 4.67
N LEU A 67 8.91 10.90 5.44
CA LEU A 67 8.65 9.47 5.61
C LEU A 67 8.34 9.16 7.06
N THR A 68 7.33 8.32 7.30
CA THR A 68 6.98 7.86 8.64
C THR A 68 7.27 6.36 8.73
N LEU A 69 8.07 5.96 9.73
CA LEU A 69 8.16 4.57 10.14
C LEU A 69 6.94 4.25 11.01
N VAL A 70 6.20 3.23 10.62
CA VAL A 70 4.99 2.79 11.31
C VAL A 70 5.11 1.36 11.79
N GLU A 71 4.42 1.08 12.89
CA GLU A 71 4.12 -0.27 13.37
C GLU A 71 2.68 -0.61 12.99
N ILE A 72 2.46 -1.81 12.49
CA ILE A 72 1.13 -2.36 12.22
C ILE A 72 0.92 -3.49 13.23
N ASN A 73 -0.24 -3.52 13.89
CA ASN A 73 -0.56 -4.59 14.84
C ASN A 73 -0.74 -5.94 14.14
N ALA A 74 -0.74 -7.03 14.92
CA ALA A 74 -0.85 -8.39 14.39
C ALA A 74 -2.18 -8.64 13.65
N GLU A 75 -3.23 -7.91 13.99
CA GLU A 75 -4.53 -8.00 13.35
C GLU A 75 -4.67 -7.10 12.11
N TYR A 76 -3.62 -6.34 11.75
CA TYR A 76 -3.59 -5.44 10.59
C TYR A 76 -4.72 -4.40 10.56
N SER A 77 -5.24 -4.03 11.74
CA SER A 77 -6.36 -3.11 11.92
C SER A 77 -5.94 -1.72 12.39
N GLU A 78 -4.74 -1.62 12.96
CA GLU A 78 -4.20 -0.41 13.56
C GLU A 78 -2.79 -0.15 13.05
N CYS A 79 -2.51 1.14 12.86
CA CYS A 79 -1.21 1.63 12.43
C CYS A 79 -0.77 2.73 13.40
N ARG A 80 0.43 2.59 13.96
CA ARG A 80 1.01 3.53 14.91
C ARG A 80 2.30 4.12 14.37
N ASN A 81 2.43 5.44 14.40
CA ASN A 81 3.67 6.11 14.06
C ASN A 81 4.74 5.83 15.12
N LEU A 82 5.90 5.34 14.68
CA LEU A 82 7.07 5.10 15.53
C LEU A 82 8.10 6.24 15.40
N SER A 83 8.33 6.72 14.18
CA SER A 83 9.32 7.77 13.90
C SER A 83 8.99 8.49 12.59
N GLU A 84 9.51 9.71 12.44
CA GLU A 84 9.36 10.52 11.24
C GLU A 84 10.73 10.99 10.75
N PHE A 85 10.89 11.03 9.44
CA PHE A 85 12.11 11.41 8.75
C PHE A 85 11.78 12.48 7.72
N GLU A 86 12.31 13.67 7.93
CA GLU A 86 12.28 14.75 6.94
C GLU A 86 13.24 14.38 5.81
N LEU A 87 12.75 14.40 4.57
CA LEU A 87 13.56 14.11 3.37
C LEU A 87 14.29 15.34 2.83
N GLY A 88 13.94 16.53 3.32
CA GLY A 88 14.47 17.80 2.83
C GLY A 88 13.89 18.16 1.45
N GLY A 89 13.44 19.40 1.30
CA GLY A 89 13.09 19.99 0.01
C GLY A 89 14.31 20.49 -0.74
#